data_AF-A0A0L0ETQ6-F1
#
_entry.id   AF-A0A0L0ETQ6-F1
#
_cell.length_a   1.000
_cell.length_b   1.000
_cell.length_c   1.000
_cell.angle_alpha   90.00
_cell.angle_beta   90.00
_cell.angle_gamma   90.00
#
_symmetry.space_group_name_H-M   'P 1'
#
loop_
_entity.id
_entity.type
_entity.pdbx_description
1 polymer ?
#
loop_
_entity_poly.entity_id
_entity_poly.type
_entity_poly.pdbx_seq_one_letter_code
_entity_poly.pdbx_strand_id
1 'polypeptide(L)'
;MNKNELYQHMLDATLTAVSDEAPQLLEPLKKALDDLKASIQHVEQAYMNSEITALDAHKEFKRARKVLEAELVPLEICAEATIQKVIQKVIDAAMSSLTSANGS
;
A
#
# COMPACT_ATOMS: atom_id res chain seq x y z
N MET A 1 19.75 29.02 8.33
CA MET A 1 18.63 28.19 8.81
C MET A 1 19.02 27.52 10.12
N ASN A 2 18.16 27.56 11.15
CA ASN A 2 18.41 26.93 12.44
C ASN A 2 17.93 25.47 12.46
N LYS A 3 18.35 24.68 13.47
CA LYS A 3 17.97 23.25 13.59
C LYS A 3 16.45 23.03 13.58
N ASN A 4 15.69 23.93 14.19
CA ASN A 4 14.24 23.79 14.31
C ASN A 4 13.57 23.97 12.94
N GLU A 5 14.02 24.94 12.15
CA GLU A 5 13.58 25.17 10.77
C GLU A 5 13.92 23.99 9.84
N LEU A 6 15.12 23.40 10.00
CA LEU A 6 15.50 22.18 9.28
C LEU A 6 14.57 21.01 9.61
N TYR A 7 14.28 20.77 10.89
CA TYR A 7 13.39 19.69 11.31
C TYR A 7 11.96 19.88 10.82
N GLN A 8 11.43 21.11 10.83
CA GLN A 8 10.11 21.42 10.27
C GLN A 8 10.07 21.15 8.77
N HIS A 9 11.07 21.60 8.02
CA HIS A 9 11.12 21.38 6.57
C HIS A 9 11.23 19.89 6.20
N MET A 10 12.02 19.11 6.95
CA MET A 10 12.08 17.65 6.78
C MET A 10 10.75 16.97 7.14
N LEU A 11 10.06 17.44 8.18
CA LEU A 11 8.74 16.92 8.58
C LEU A 11 7.69 17.19 7.50
N ASP A 12 7.62 18.41 6.97
CA ASP A 12 6.69 18.79 5.91
C ASP A 12 6.95 18.00 4.61
N ALA A 13 8.22 17.81 4.25
CA ALA A 13 8.60 16.98 3.11
C ALA A 13 8.19 15.52 3.31
N THR A 14 8.34 14.99 4.54
CA THR A 14 7.90 13.64 4.89
C THR A 14 6.38 13.52 4.77
N LEU A 15 5.64 14.46 5.35
CA LEU A 15 4.17 14.44 5.38
C LEU A 15 3.58 14.50 3.97
N THR A 16 4.16 15.34 3.12
CA THR A 16 3.80 15.46 1.70
C THR A 16 4.09 14.17 0.95
N ALA A 17 5.29 13.61 1.13
CA ALA A 17 5.69 12.38 0.47
C ALA A 17 4.78 11.19 0.84
N VAL A 18 4.43 11.06 2.12
CA VAL A 18 3.50 10.02 2.59
C VAL A 18 2.10 10.25 2.04
N SER A 19 1.63 11.49 1.99
CA SER A 19 0.31 11.83 1.46
C SER A 19 0.18 11.56 -0.04
N ASP A 20 1.23 11.80 -0.83
CA ASP A 20 1.27 11.53 -2.27
C ASP A 20 1.28 10.03 -2.60
N GLU A 21 1.96 9.24 -1.77
CA GLU A 21 2.21 7.83 -2.06
C GLU A 21 1.20 6.90 -1.37
N ALA A 22 0.59 7.28 -0.25
CA ALA A 22 -0.40 6.46 0.47
C ALA A 22 -1.61 6.01 -0.39
N PRO A 23 -2.19 6.85 -1.27
CA PRO A 23 -3.27 6.42 -2.15
C PRO A 23 -2.88 5.28 -3.10
N GLN A 24 -1.62 5.24 -3.55
CA GLN A 24 -1.10 4.22 -4.47
C GLN A 24 -1.06 2.82 -3.83
N LEU A 25 -1.03 2.75 -2.49
CA LEU A 25 -1.14 1.50 -1.73
C LEU A 25 -2.58 1.18 -1.35
N LEU A 26 -3.36 2.21 -1.02
CA LEU A 26 -4.70 2.06 -0.48
C LEU A 26 -5.69 1.56 -1.54
N GLU A 27 -5.61 2.04 -2.78
CA GLU A 27 -6.53 1.66 -3.85
C GLU A 27 -6.41 0.18 -4.25
N PRO A 28 -5.21 -0.36 -4.53
CA PRO A 28 -5.10 -1.78 -4.89
C PRO A 28 -5.45 -2.71 -3.72
N LEU A 29 -5.14 -2.33 -2.47
CA LEU A 29 -5.57 -3.06 -1.26
C LEU A 29 -7.09 -3.13 -1.14
N LYS A 30 -7.78 -2.00 -1.35
CA LYS A 30 -9.25 -1.96 -1.33
C LYS A 30 -9.85 -2.83 -2.42
N LYS A 31 -9.31 -2.74 -3.64
CA LYS A 31 -9.77 -3.58 -4.76
C LYS A 31 -9.59 -5.07 -4.46
N ALA A 32 -8.42 -5.49 -3.97
CA ALA A 32 -8.17 -6.89 -3.61
C ALA A 32 -9.13 -7.39 -2.50
N LEU A 33 -9.44 -6.54 -1.52
CA LEU A 33 -10.40 -6.86 -0.46
C LEU A 33 -11.83 -6.99 -1.01
N ASP A 34 -12.25 -6.09 -1.88
CA ASP A 34 -13.58 -6.10 -2.50
C ASP A 34 -13.75 -7.33 -3.40
N ASP A 35 -12.75 -7.65 -4.21
CA ASP A 35 -12.73 -8.84 -5.08
C ASP A 35 -12.81 -10.14 -4.25
N LEU A 36 -12.07 -10.21 -3.14
CA LEU A 36 -12.13 -11.36 -2.22
C LEU A 36 -13.52 -11.49 -1.59
N LYS A 37 -14.12 -10.38 -1.14
CA LYS A 37 -15.45 -10.38 -0.53
C LYS A 37 -16.50 -10.87 -1.53
N ALA A 38 -16.46 -10.38 -2.77
CA ALA A 38 -17.35 -10.80 -3.83
C ALA A 38 -17.19 -12.30 -4.15
N SER A 39 -15.95 -12.79 -4.21
CA SER A 39 -15.65 -14.20 -4.45
C SER A 39 -16.20 -15.11 -3.34
N ILE A 40 -16.00 -14.74 -2.06
CA ILE A 40 -16.54 -15.50 -0.92
C ILE A 40 -18.06 -15.53 -0.95
N GLN A 41 -18.72 -14.39 -1.19
CA GLN A 41 -20.18 -14.30 -1.29
C GLN A 41 -20.74 -15.19 -2.40
N HIS A 42 -20.05 -15.24 -3.54
CA HIS A 42 -20.46 -16.09 -4.66
C HIS A 42 -20.36 -17.58 -4.31
N VAL A 43 -19.28 -18.00 -3.64
CA VAL A 43 -19.10 -19.40 -3.18
C VAL A 43 -20.14 -19.76 -2.11
N GLU A 44 -20.41 -18.86 -1.16
CA GLU A 44 -21.46 -19.07 -0.15
C GLU A 44 -22.83 -19.23 -0.80
N GLN A 45 -23.20 -18.35 -1.74
CA GLN A 45 -24.48 -18.45 -2.44
C GLN A 45 -24.62 -19.74 -3.24
N ALA A 46 -23.60 -20.11 -4.03
CA ALA A 46 -23.60 -21.35 -4.79
C ALA A 46 -23.74 -22.58 -3.87
N TYR A 47 -23.08 -22.56 -2.71
CA TYR A 47 -23.20 -23.63 -1.72
C TYR A 47 -24.60 -23.69 -1.08
N MET A 48 -25.16 -22.54 -0.70
CA MET A 48 -26.51 -22.46 -0.12
C MET A 48 -27.59 -22.88 -1.12
N ASN A 49 -27.39 -22.60 -2.40
CA ASN A 49 -28.26 -23.05 -3.49
C ASN A 49 -28.06 -24.53 -3.86
N SER A 50 -27.15 -25.26 -3.17
CA SER A 50 -26.78 -26.64 -3.47
C SER A 50 -26.22 -26.85 -4.89
N GLU A 51 -25.67 -25.80 -5.51
CA GLU A 51 -25.03 -25.84 -6.83
C GLU A 51 -23.63 -26.45 -6.75
N ILE A 52 -22.97 -26.31 -5.59
CA ILE A 52 -21.65 -26.88 -5.32
C ILE A 52 -21.63 -27.64 -4.00
N THR A 53 -20.75 -28.64 -3.90
CA THR A 53 -20.57 -29.39 -2.65
C THR A 53 -19.65 -28.65 -1.67
N ALA A 54 -19.62 -29.08 -0.42
CA ALA A 54 -18.69 -28.53 0.57
C ALA A 54 -17.22 -28.75 0.17
N LEU A 55 -16.94 -29.84 -0.55
CA LEU A 55 -15.60 -30.12 -1.08
C LEU A 55 -15.23 -29.13 -2.19
N ASP A 56 -16.18 -28.77 -3.05
CA ASP A 56 -15.97 -27.81 -4.13
C ASP A 56 -15.81 -26.39 -3.57
N ALA A 57 -16.65 -25.99 -2.61
CA ALA A 57 -16.49 -24.74 -1.89
C ALA A 57 -15.10 -24.64 -1.23
N HIS A 58 -14.62 -25.72 -0.60
CA HIS A 58 -13.28 -25.75 -0.01
C HIS A 58 -12.15 -25.60 -1.04
N LYS A 59 -12.30 -26.18 -2.24
CA LYS A 59 -11.34 -25.98 -3.34
C LYS A 59 -11.35 -24.54 -3.83
N GLU A 60 -12.52 -23.94 -4.00
CA GLU A 60 -12.67 -22.55 -4.42
C GLU A 60 -12.09 -21.58 -3.39
N PHE A 61 -12.32 -21.79 -2.09
CA PHE A 61 -11.68 -20.99 -1.05
C PHE A 61 -10.14 -21.12 -1.05
N LYS A 62 -9.60 -22.33 -1.28
CA LYS A 62 -8.14 -22.51 -1.44
C LYS A 62 -7.61 -21.76 -2.66
N ARG A 63 -8.37 -21.75 -3.76
CA ARG A 63 -8.01 -21.01 -4.97
C ARG A 63 -8.04 -19.50 -4.71
N ALA A 64 -9.12 -18.99 -4.11
CA ALA A 64 -9.27 -17.58 -3.74
C ALA A 64 -8.14 -17.11 -2.81
N ARG A 65 -7.74 -17.94 -1.84
CA ARG A 65 -6.60 -17.65 -0.97
C ARG A 65 -5.29 -17.49 -1.74
N LYS A 66 -4.99 -18.39 -2.70
CA LYS A 66 -3.79 -18.28 -3.53
C LYS A 66 -3.79 -17.03 -4.41
N VAL A 67 -4.96 -16.63 -4.92
CA VAL A 67 -5.09 -15.39 -5.68
C VAL A 67 -4.80 -14.19 -4.78
N LEU A 68 -5.37 -14.15 -3.58
CA LEU A 68 -5.09 -13.09 -2.61
C LEU A 68 -3.61 -13.02 -2.23
N GLU A 69 -2.97 -14.17 -1.97
CA GLU A 69 -1.52 -14.24 -1.71
C GLU A 69 -0.71 -13.64 -2.88
N ALA A 70 -1.11 -13.92 -4.13
CA ALA A 70 -0.44 -13.36 -5.31
C ALA A 70 -0.68 -11.85 -5.48
N GLU A 71 -1.88 -11.35 -5.16
CA GLU A 71 -2.23 -9.92 -5.21
C GLU A 71 -1.56 -9.11 -4.08
N LEU A 72 -1.16 -9.75 -2.97
CA LEU A 72 -0.40 -9.10 -1.89
C LEU A 72 1.07 -8.85 -2.24
N VAL A 73 1.69 -9.67 -3.09
CA VAL A 73 3.10 -9.48 -3.53
C VAL A 73 3.35 -8.11 -4.17
N PRO A 74 2.58 -7.65 -5.19
CA PRO A 74 2.79 -6.33 -5.77
C PRO A 74 2.52 -5.20 -4.78
N LEU A 75 1.65 -5.40 -3.79
CA LEU A 75 1.40 -4.43 -2.73
C LEU A 75 2.60 -4.27 -1.79
N GLU A 76 3.27 -5.37 -1.42
CA GLU A 76 4.52 -5.32 -0.66
C GLU A 76 5.60 -4.56 -1.43
N ILE A 77 5.76 -4.83 -2.73
CA ILE A 77 6.72 -4.12 -3.59
C ILE A 77 6.39 -2.63 -3.68
N CYS A 78 5.12 -2.28 -3.89
CA CYS A 78 4.70 -0.89 -3.90
C CYS A 78 4.98 -0.21 -2.55
N ALA A 79 4.75 -0.89 -1.42
CA ALA A 79 5.00 -0.33 -0.10
C ALA A 79 6.49 -0.05 0.11
N GLU A 80 7.36 -0.98 -0.27
CA GLU A 80 8.82 -0.79 -0.23
C GLU A 80 9.26 0.39 -1.11
N ALA A 81 8.72 0.48 -2.34
CA ALA A 81 9.04 1.58 -3.25
C ALA A 81 8.57 2.94 -2.71
N THR A 82 7.37 3.00 -2.12
CA THR A 82 6.85 4.20 -1.45
C THR A 82 7.76 4.63 -0.31
N ILE A 83 8.18 3.70 0.56
CA ILE A 83 9.11 4.00 1.66
C ILE A 83 10.42 4.58 1.13
N GLN A 84 10.99 3.98 0.08
CA GLN A 84 12.23 4.46 -0.52
C GLN A 84 12.09 5.88 -1.10
N LYS A 85 11.00 6.18 -1.79
CA LYS A 85 10.74 7.53 -2.31
C LYS A 85 10.56 8.57 -1.20
N VAL A 86 9.86 8.21 -0.11
CA VAL A 86 9.71 9.08 1.06
C VAL A 86 11.08 9.39 1.65
N ILE A 87 11.93 8.38 1.86
CA ILE A 87 13.30 8.56 2.36
C ILE A 87 14.09 9.48 1.43
N GLN A 88 14.01 9.29 0.11
CA GLN A 88 14.73 10.12 -0.84
C GLN A 88 14.27 11.58 -0.78
N LYS A 89 12.95 11.85 -0.75
CA LYS A 89 12.41 13.21 -0.59
C LYS A 89 12.88 13.88 0.70
N VAL A 90 13.00 13.13 1.80
CA VAL A 90 13.53 13.64 3.08
C VAL A 90 15.01 13.97 2.99
N ILE A 91 15.80 13.11 2.33
CA ILE A 91 17.23 13.36 2.09
C ILE A 91 17.41 14.60 1.22
N ASP A 92 16.65 14.73 0.14
CA ASP A 92 16.72 15.88 -0.76
C ASP A 92 16.34 17.19 -0.05
N ALA A 93 15.30 17.15 0.80
CA ALA A 93 14.89 18.28 1.62
C ALA A 93 15.98 18.68 2.62
N ALA A 94 16.63 17.70 3.27
CA ALA A 94 17.74 17.96 4.20
C ALA A 94 18.97 18.52 3.46
N MET A 95 19.29 17.99 2.28
CA MET A 95 20.42 18.46 1.48
C MET A 95 20.19 19.89 0.97
N SER A 96 19.03 20.17 0.36
CA SER A 96 18.65 21.52 -0.11
C SER A 96 18.71 22.56 1.01
N SER A 97 18.28 22.16 2.20
CA SER A 97 18.32 22.95 3.44
C SER A 97 19.75 23.28 3.90
N LEU A 98 20.70 22.37 3.68
CA LEU A 98 22.10 22.55 4.02
C LEU A 98 22.85 23.38 2.97
N THR A 99 22.58 23.19 1.68
CA THR A 99 23.20 24.00 0.60
C THR A 99 22.75 25.45 0.65
N SER A 100 21.47 25.70 0.98
CA SER A 100 20.95 27.06 1.18
C SER A 100 21.52 27.77 2.40
N ALA A 101 22.00 27.02 3.41
CA ALA A 101 22.66 27.57 4.59
C ALA A 101 24.17 27.88 4.40
N ASN A 102 24.83 27.22 3.44
CA ASN A 102 26.26 27.41 3.14
C ASN A 102 26.53 28.42 2.01
N GLY A 103 25.48 28.94 1.36
CA GLY A 103 25.57 29.87 0.22
C GLY A 103 25.36 31.35 0.56
N SER A 104 25.31 31.72 1.84
CA SER A 104 25.09 33.09 2.33
C SER A 104 26.24 33.58 3.19
#